data_AF-A0A9W7E1V3-F1
#
_entry.id   AF-A0A9W7E1V3-F1
#
_cell.length_a   1.000
_cell.length_b   1.000
_cell.length_c   1.000
_cell.angle_alpha   90.00
_cell.angle_beta   90.00
_cell.angle_gamma   90.00
#
_symmetry.space_group_name_H-M   'P 1'
#
loop_
_entity.id
_entity.type
_entity.pdbx_description
1 polymer ?
#
loop_
_entity_poly.entity_id
_entity_poly.type
_entity_poly.pdbx_seq_one_letter_code
_entity_poly.pdbx_strand_id
1 'polypeptide(L)'
;MGNMTSLVAKANLNNIAKKLEDPEKIMTQALEDMQGDLVKVRQSYAEVTASVRRLTKEMDTATKMSNEWRARAETALRAGEEELAKEALQRRQVATEKAEALTMQIQTQEDSLGKLKEGMELLEGKILESK
;
A
#
# COMPACT_ATOMS: atom_id res chain seq x y z
N MET A 1 5.65 69.16 1.17
CA MET A 1 4.78 67.98 1.05
C MET A 1 5.53 66.77 1.59
N GLY A 2 5.47 66.57 2.90
CA GLY A 2 5.98 65.37 3.55
C GLY A 2 4.80 64.52 4.01
N ASN A 3 5.03 63.22 4.12
CA ASN A 3 4.18 62.21 4.79
C ASN A 3 3.10 61.53 3.94
N MET A 4 3.52 60.63 3.03
CA MET A 4 2.64 59.50 2.67
C MET A 4 3.39 58.21 2.31
N THR A 5 4.68 58.29 1.93
CA THR A 5 5.46 57.13 1.49
C THR A 5 6.11 56.33 2.63
N SER A 6 6.37 56.95 3.80
CA SER A 6 7.00 56.26 4.95
C SER A 6 6.04 55.37 5.75
N LEU A 7 4.73 55.70 5.77
CA LEU A 7 3.73 54.94 6.52
C LEU A 7 3.34 53.63 5.82
N VAL A 8 3.31 53.61 4.49
CA VAL A 8 2.94 52.41 3.71
C VAL A 8 4.05 51.36 3.71
N ALA A 9 5.32 51.77 3.75
CA ALA A 9 6.45 50.85 3.83
C ALA A 9 6.55 50.13 5.20
N LYS A 10 6.27 50.82 6.31
CA LYS A 10 6.23 50.21 7.65
C LYS A 10 5.02 49.30 7.86
N ALA A 11 3.86 49.62 7.27
CA ALA A 11 2.65 48.81 7.42
C ALA A 11 2.75 47.44 6.70
N ASN A 12 3.44 47.38 5.56
CA ASN A 12 3.63 46.12 4.82
C ASN A 12 4.69 45.21 5.44
N LEU A 13 5.72 45.76 6.10
CA LEU A 13 6.69 44.97 6.87
C LEU A 13 6.04 44.36 8.13
N ASN A 14 5.13 45.09 8.79
CA ASN A 14 4.34 44.53 9.90
C ASN A 14 3.41 43.39 9.45
N ASN A 15 2.85 43.43 8.24
CA ASN A 15 1.98 42.34 7.75
C ASN A 15 2.75 41.07 7.34
N ILE A 16 4.03 41.19 6.96
CA ILE A 16 4.90 40.02 6.71
C ILE A 16 5.38 39.44 8.05
N ALA A 17 5.66 40.28 9.05
CA ALA A 17 5.92 39.83 10.43
C ALA A 17 4.69 39.15 11.06
N LYS A 18 3.46 39.63 10.76
CA LYS A 18 2.21 38.96 11.15
C LYS A 18 1.94 37.63 10.45
N LYS A 19 2.54 37.37 9.28
CA LYS A 19 2.47 36.05 8.63
C LYS A 19 3.41 35.01 9.27
N LEU A 20 4.29 35.46 10.16
CA LEU A 20 5.15 34.68 11.04
C LEU A 20 4.67 34.76 12.50
N GLU A 21 3.40 35.14 12.77
CA GLU A 21 2.93 35.54 14.12
C GLU A 21 3.02 34.45 15.19
N ASP A 22 3.23 33.19 14.83
CA ASP A 22 3.74 32.21 15.80
C ASP A 22 4.34 30.99 15.06
N PRO A 23 5.68 30.89 14.93
CA PRO A 23 6.31 29.68 14.43
C PRO A 23 5.91 28.46 15.29
N GLU A 24 5.65 28.66 16.58
CA GLU A 24 5.11 27.63 17.48
C GLU A 24 3.72 27.14 17.04
N LYS A 25 2.84 28.04 16.59
CA LYS A 25 1.50 27.68 16.11
C LYS A 25 1.54 26.95 14.77
N ILE A 26 2.43 27.36 13.86
CA ILE A 26 2.64 26.67 12.58
C ILE A 26 3.18 25.26 12.82
N MET A 27 4.14 25.12 13.74
CA MET A 27 4.73 23.84 14.10
C MET A 27 3.69 22.92 14.79
N THR A 28 2.85 23.48 15.65
CA THR A 28 1.74 22.75 16.28
C THR A 28 0.73 22.24 15.24
N GLN A 29 0.31 23.09 14.29
CA GLN A 29 -0.60 22.67 13.21
C GLN A 29 0.03 21.58 12.33
N ALA A 30 1.31 21.72 11.98
CA ALA A 30 2.02 20.70 11.21
C ALA A 30 2.08 19.36 11.96
N LEU A 31 2.29 19.38 13.28
CA LEU A 31 2.27 18.18 14.11
C LEU A 31 0.88 17.51 14.12
N GLU A 32 -0.19 18.29 14.22
CA GLU A 32 -1.57 17.79 14.15
C GLU A 32 -1.89 17.17 12.79
N ASP A 33 -1.49 17.84 11.69
CA ASP A 33 -1.69 17.35 10.33
C ASP A 33 -0.94 16.02 10.12
N MET A 34 0.31 15.94 10.58
CA MET A 34 1.12 14.72 10.53
C MET A 34 0.51 13.58 11.34
N GLN A 35 -0.05 13.85 12.52
CA GLN A 35 -0.78 12.84 13.30
C GLN A 35 -2.02 12.35 12.56
N GLY A 36 -2.76 13.25 11.92
CA GLY A 36 -3.91 12.90 11.08
C GLY A 36 -3.52 12.04 9.89
N ASP A 37 -2.43 12.39 9.21
CA ASP A 37 -1.92 11.61 8.08
C ASP A 37 -1.41 10.23 8.53
N LEU A 38 -0.78 10.13 9.70
CA LEU A 38 -0.35 8.85 10.25
C LEU A 38 -1.53 7.89 10.44
N VAL A 39 -2.69 8.39 10.91
CA VAL A 39 -3.90 7.57 11.03
C VAL A 39 -4.37 7.05 9.66
N LYS A 40 -4.39 7.92 8.64
CA LYS A 40 -4.81 7.53 7.28
C LYS A 40 -3.85 6.50 6.66
N VAL A 41 -2.54 6.67 6.86
CA VAL A 41 -1.54 5.73 6.35
C VAL A 41 -1.68 4.37 7.05
N ARG A 42 -1.90 4.34 8.37
CA ARG A 42 -2.17 3.10 9.12
C ARG A 42 -3.43 2.38 8.65
N GLN A 43 -4.50 3.12 8.37
CA GLN A 43 -5.73 2.56 7.79
C GLN A 43 -5.45 1.94 6.41
N SER A 44 -4.80 2.69 5.53
CA SER A 44 -4.42 2.20 4.18
C SER A 44 -3.54 0.96 4.26
N TYR A 45 -2.55 0.95 5.17
CA TYR A 45 -1.69 -0.21 5.41
C TYR A 45 -2.50 -1.44 5.86
N ALA A 46 -3.46 -1.27 6.77
CA ALA A 46 -4.34 -2.34 7.22
C ALA A 46 -5.21 -2.90 6.09
N GLU A 47 -5.77 -2.03 5.25
CA GLU A 47 -6.58 -2.41 4.08
C GLU A 47 -5.77 -3.21 3.05
N VAL A 48 -4.57 -2.73 2.71
CA VAL A 48 -3.68 -3.44 1.77
C VAL A 48 -3.22 -4.78 2.37
N THR A 49 -2.94 -4.83 3.67
CA THR A 49 -2.60 -6.08 4.37
C THR A 49 -3.76 -7.08 4.29
N ALA A 50 -5.00 -6.64 4.48
CA ALA A 50 -6.18 -7.48 4.35
C ALA A 50 -6.36 -7.98 2.90
N SER A 51 -6.11 -7.13 1.91
CA SER A 51 -6.11 -7.50 0.49
C SER A 51 -5.08 -8.59 0.19
N VAL A 52 -3.82 -8.42 0.63
CA VAL A 52 -2.76 -9.43 0.46
C VAL A 52 -3.20 -10.77 1.04
N ARG A 53 -3.70 -10.79 2.28
CA ARG A 53 -4.18 -12.03 2.92
C ARG A 53 -5.28 -12.73 2.12
N ARG A 54 -6.21 -11.96 1.56
CA ARG A 54 -7.28 -12.50 0.71
C ARG A 54 -6.70 -13.12 -0.57
N LEU A 55 -5.80 -12.41 -1.25
CA LEU A 55 -5.15 -12.89 -2.46
C LEU A 55 -4.31 -14.14 -2.21
N THR A 56 -3.56 -14.20 -1.10
CA THR A 56 -2.81 -15.40 -0.71
C THR A 56 -3.73 -16.60 -0.55
N LYS A 57 -4.89 -16.43 0.09
CA LYS A 57 -5.86 -17.52 0.22
C LYS A 57 -6.40 -17.99 -1.13
N GLU A 58 -6.65 -17.07 -2.06
CA GLU A 58 -7.08 -17.41 -3.42
C GLU A 58 -6.00 -18.14 -4.21
N MET A 59 -4.74 -17.71 -4.06
CA MET A 59 -3.56 -18.34 -4.67
C MET A 59 -3.35 -19.76 -4.11
N ASP A 60 -3.51 -19.96 -2.80
CA ASP A 60 -3.45 -21.27 -2.16
C ASP A 60 -4.53 -22.21 -2.72
N THR A 61 -5.75 -21.71 -2.89
CA THR A 61 -6.84 -22.48 -3.50
C THR A 61 -6.52 -22.85 -4.95
N ALA A 62 -6.00 -21.93 -5.77
CA ALA A 62 -5.61 -22.21 -7.14
C ALA A 62 -4.47 -23.26 -7.22
N THR A 63 -3.49 -23.15 -6.32
CA THR A 63 -2.38 -24.10 -6.20
C THR A 63 -2.87 -25.49 -5.82
N LYS A 64 -3.80 -25.59 -4.85
CA LYS A 64 -4.44 -26.86 -4.48
C LYS A 64 -5.18 -27.48 -5.66
N MET A 65 -5.96 -26.70 -6.40
CA MET A 65 -6.66 -27.18 -7.60
C MET A 65 -5.68 -27.69 -8.66
N SER A 66 -4.56 -26.99 -8.89
CA SER A 66 -3.50 -27.46 -9.81
C SER A 66 -2.96 -28.83 -9.38
N ASN A 67 -2.67 -29.00 -8.09
CA ASN A 67 -2.19 -30.27 -7.54
C ASN A 67 -3.22 -31.40 -7.65
N GLU A 68 -4.51 -31.11 -7.40
CA GLU A 68 -5.58 -32.09 -7.58
C GLU A 68 -5.71 -32.55 -9.04
N TRP A 69 -5.67 -31.62 -9.99
CA TRP A 69 -5.72 -31.94 -11.42
C TRP A 69 -4.48 -32.72 -11.86
N ARG A 70 -3.31 -32.41 -11.31
CA ARG A 70 -2.10 -33.21 -11.51
C ARG A 70 -2.30 -34.65 -11.04
N ALA A 71 -2.79 -34.85 -9.82
CA ALA A 71 -3.03 -36.18 -9.27
C ALA A 71 -4.04 -36.97 -10.12
N ARG A 72 -5.13 -36.32 -10.57
CA ARG A 72 -6.10 -36.94 -11.49
C ARG A 72 -5.47 -37.34 -12.82
N ALA A 73 -4.63 -36.50 -13.40
CA ALA A 73 -3.91 -36.83 -14.63
C ALA A 73 -2.99 -38.05 -14.45
N GLU A 74 -2.26 -38.09 -13.33
CA GLU A 74 -1.38 -39.23 -13.00
C GLU A 74 -2.18 -40.54 -12.82
N THR A 75 -3.35 -40.48 -12.18
CA THR A 75 -4.25 -41.64 -12.06
C THR A 75 -4.78 -42.11 -13.42
N ALA A 76 -5.27 -41.18 -14.25
CA ALA A 76 -5.79 -41.51 -15.59
C ALA A 76 -4.71 -42.14 -16.48
N LEU A 77 -3.48 -41.62 -16.46
CA LEU A 77 -2.35 -42.22 -17.18
C LEU A 77 -2.06 -43.65 -16.75
N ARG A 78 -2.09 -43.93 -15.44
CA ARG A 78 -1.90 -45.30 -14.92
C ARG A 78 -3.03 -46.25 -15.35
N ALA A 79 -4.22 -45.73 -15.55
CA ALA A 79 -5.38 -46.48 -16.05
C ALA A 79 -5.39 -46.64 -17.59
N GLY A 80 -4.44 -46.03 -18.31
CA GLY A 80 -4.43 -46.01 -19.78
C GLY A 80 -5.46 -45.06 -20.41
N GLU A 81 -6.05 -44.17 -19.62
CA GLU A 81 -7.08 -43.22 -20.04
C GLU A 81 -6.44 -41.92 -20.52
N GLU A 82 -5.74 -41.97 -21.66
CA GLU A 82 -4.94 -40.84 -22.16
C GLU A 82 -5.72 -39.54 -22.37
N GLU A 83 -6.96 -39.62 -22.89
CA GLU A 83 -7.79 -38.43 -23.12
C GLU A 83 -8.22 -37.75 -21.82
N LEU A 84 -8.55 -38.53 -20.78
CA LEU A 84 -8.86 -38.00 -19.44
C LEU A 84 -7.63 -37.38 -18.79
N ALA A 85 -6.45 -37.96 -19.00
CA ALA A 85 -5.20 -37.38 -18.54
C ALA A 85 -4.91 -36.02 -19.21
N LYS A 86 -5.11 -35.92 -20.53
CA LYS A 86 -4.95 -34.65 -21.27
C LYS A 86 -5.89 -33.57 -20.77
N GLU A 87 -7.17 -33.91 -20.57
CA GLU A 87 -8.15 -32.96 -20.03
C GLU A 87 -7.77 -32.47 -18.63
N ALA A 88 -7.36 -33.39 -17.75
CA ALA A 88 -6.89 -33.05 -16.41
C ALA A 88 -5.65 -32.14 -16.46
N LEU A 89 -4.71 -32.37 -17.37
CA LEU A 89 -3.54 -31.49 -17.57
C LEU A 89 -3.92 -30.10 -18.08
N GLN A 90 -4.90 -29.98 -18.98
CA GLN A 90 -5.40 -28.68 -19.41
C GLN A 90 -6.01 -27.89 -18.25
N ARG A 91 -6.84 -28.55 -17.42
CA ARG A 91 -7.42 -27.91 -16.22
C ARG A 91 -6.35 -27.53 -15.19
N ARG A 92 -5.31 -28.35 -15.03
CA ARG A 92 -4.14 -28.03 -14.21
C ARG A 92 -3.43 -26.77 -14.72
N GLN A 93 -3.23 -26.65 -16.03
CA GLN A 93 -2.55 -25.50 -16.62
C GLN A 93 -3.29 -24.21 -16.27
N VAL A 94 -4.60 -24.16 -16.47
CA VAL A 94 -5.42 -22.98 -16.10
C VAL A 94 -5.31 -22.64 -14.62
N ALA A 95 -5.33 -23.63 -13.73
CA ALA A 95 -5.17 -23.41 -12.29
C ALA A 95 -3.77 -22.89 -11.92
N THR A 96 -2.72 -23.38 -12.62
CA THR A 96 -1.34 -22.94 -12.45
C THR A 96 -1.17 -21.48 -12.89
N GLU A 97 -1.64 -21.14 -14.09
CA GLU A 97 -1.59 -19.78 -14.62
C GLU A 97 -2.32 -18.79 -13.69
N LYS A 98 -3.46 -19.20 -13.12
CA LYS A 98 -4.16 -18.40 -12.12
C LYS A 98 -3.32 -18.20 -10.85
N ALA A 99 -2.68 -19.25 -10.33
CA ALA A 99 -1.83 -19.14 -9.15
C ALA A 99 -0.64 -18.21 -9.41
N GLU A 100 0.02 -18.33 -10.57
CA GLU A 100 1.13 -17.46 -10.98
C GLU A 100 0.70 -15.99 -11.10
N ALA A 101 -0.45 -15.72 -11.71
CA ALA A 101 -0.99 -14.36 -11.81
C ALA A 101 -1.26 -13.74 -10.42
N LEU A 102 -1.84 -14.52 -9.50
CA LEU A 102 -2.09 -14.08 -8.13
C LEU A 102 -0.77 -13.85 -7.36
N THR A 103 0.24 -14.69 -7.56
CA THR A 103 1.58 -14.51 -6.97
C THR A 103 2.20 -13.18 -7.40
N MET A 104 2.15 -12.83 -8.70
CA MET A 104 2.65 -11.55 -9.19
C MET A 104 1.89 -10.35 -8.58
N GLN A 105 0.57 -10.48 -8.42
CA GLN A 105 -0.26 -9.46 -7.80
C GLN A 105 0.08 -9.29 -6.30
N ILE A 106 0.28 -10.39 -5.57
CA ILE A 106 0.69 -10.38 -4.17
C ILE A 106 2.04 -9.67 -4.03
N GLN A 107 3.04 -10.03 -4.84
CA GLN A 107 4.36 -9.39 -4.79
C GLN A 107 4.27 -7.86 -4.96
N THR A 108 3.46 -7.41 -5.92
CA THR A 108 3.26 -5.97 -6.16
C THR A 108 2.62 -5.26 -4.95
N GLN A 109 1.69 -5.93 -4.26
CA GLN A 109 1.06 -5.38 -3.05
C GLN A 109 2.01 -5.41 -1.84
N GLU A 110 2.84 -6.45 -1.69
CA GLU A 110 3.84 -6.53 -0.65
C GLU A 110 4.93 -5.45 -0.79
N ASP A 111 5.37 -5.15 -2.01
CA ASP A 111 6.28 -4.03 -2.28
C ASP A 111 5.64 -2.68 -1.87
N SER A 112 4.33 -2.53 -2.11
CA SER A 112 3.58 -1.34 -1.71
C SER A 112 3.42 -1.25 -0.18
N LEU A 113 3.22 -2.38 0.50
CA LEU A 113 3.21 -2.45 1.96
C LEU A 113 4.56 -2.06 2.56
N GLY A 114 5.66 -2.49 1.96
CA GLY A 114 7.01 -2.10 2.37
C GLY A 114 7.17 -0.58 2.38
N LYS A 115 6.81 0.09 1.27
CA LYS A 115 6.87 1.56 1.15
C LYS A 115 5.95 2.27 2.14
N LEU A 116 4.74 1.76 2.35
CA LEU A 116 3.81 2.32 3.33
C LEU A 116 4.36 2.19 4.75
N LYS A 117 4.99 1.06 5.08
CA LYS A 117 5.62 0.82 6.37
C LYS A 117 6.78 1.78 6.63
N GLU A 118 7.70 1.92 5.66
CA GLU A 118 8.80 2.88 5.75
C GLU A 118 8.29 4.32 5.93
N GLY A 119 7.26 4.70 5.18
CA GLY A 119 6.62 6.01 5.31
C GLY A 119 5.98 6.24 6.67
N MET A 120 5.33 5.23 7.26
CA MET A 120 4.78 5.30 8.61
C MET A 120 5.89 5.49 9.65
N GLU A 121 6.96 4.69 9.60
CA GLU A 121 8.07 4.76 10.56
C GLU A 121 8.76 6.14 10.50
N LEU A 122 8.95 6.69 9.30
CA LEU A 122 9.49 8.04 9.13
C LEU A 122 8.57 9.12 9.70
N LEU A 123 7.26 9.02 9.46
CA LEU A 123 6.29 9.98 9.98
C LEU A 123 6.21 9.92 11.51
N GLU A 124 6.21 8.71 12.08
CA GLU A 124 6.27 8.47 13.52
C GLU A 124 7.52 9.07 14.14
N GLY A 125 8.69 8.87 13.53
CA GLY A 125 9.95 9.47 13.96
C GLY A 125 9.90 11.00 14.01
N LYS A 126 9.44 11.64 12.94
CA LYS A 126 9.31 13.11 12.89
C LYS A 126 8.33 13.67 13.93
N ILE A 127 7.22 12.95 14.19
CA ILE A 127 6.27 13.33 15.24
C ILE A 127 6.93 13.23 16.63
N LEU A 128 7.76 12.22 16.87
CA LEU A 128 8.47 12.05 18.14
C LEU A 128 9.55 13.11 18.35
N GLU A 129 10.29 13.50 17.31
CA GLU A 129 11.30 14.57 17.36
C GLU A 129 10.70 15.95 17.60
N SER A 130 9.44 16.14 17.23
CA SER A 130 8.72 17.43 17.31
C SER A 130 7.88 17.59 18.58
N LYS A 131 7.91 16.60 19.49
CA LYS A 131 7.26 16.61 20.81
C LYS A 131 8.23 17.02 21.91
#